data_AF-A0A239E945-F1
#
_entry.id   AF-A0A239E945-F1
#
_cell.length_a   1.000
_cell.length_b   1.000
_cell.length_c   1.000
_cell.angle_alpha   90.00
_cell.angle_beta   90.00
_cell.angle_gamma   90.00
#
_symmetry.space_group_name_H-M   'P 1'
#
loop_
_entity.id
_entity.type
_entity.pdbx_description
1 polymer ?
#
loop_
_entity_poly.entity_id
_entity_poly.type
_entity_poly.pdbx_seq_one_letter_code
_entity_poly.pdbx_strand_id
1 'polypeptide(L)'
;MTLKRAFQDFYTVPHYQREYIWGEADTKGQRGDEVEQFLRDVLTEYEMATTQDAPEYFIGTIVVWMNADGIYELIDGQQRMTTSFLTLCAIRDAMLEIGGQLPDELPGQIAAASMDWQGNTTHRERLSLQYDDSQGVLRQYARAESATAPKSGTRSIANIAGAYRTAREFLLAQFHSDTRQILRFYAYLTAKVKLIRIETPNVAKALKIFETVNDRGAGLDAMDLLKNLLFMSASPAQFTALKDRWKQIVDGIYGAGEKPLRFLRYFVFADFDVADLKLQEDGIYEWFLTNAHQTSHQTNPLGFVERLLEASKAYVGFTKNQNPDGTHSRGISNTRILGGSAIRQHYILLLAGRKLSKLNFQQLTEEIENLMFAYLITNTATRDYERSVVEGARQLRKICDSDFLSFRAEYFKDRKAQLSRDFGDALNKMYSWDTRAFRLRYLLAKLTQAIDVRAYGDAGSYGDLMHYYNANNDVEHIYPISPSESARLEFGDASDAAIASKLGNLVLVEQAINRLISNGAYTQKKMLYAQSQFLIVRCQAARPSFGVADQITRAITSIPSFPIWNERAVSERQSFLTSLAREIWGVPANP
;
A
#
# COMPACT_ATOMS: atom_id res chain seq x y z
N MET A 1 5.68 -9.57 -39.94
CA MET A 1 5.42 -11.01 -40.20
C MET A 1 4.01 -11.36 -39.78
N THR A 2 3.40 -12.40 -40.36
CA THR A 2 2.08 -12.89 -39.95
C THR A 2 2.17 -13.74 -38.68
N LEU A 3 1.06 -13.94 -37.98
CA LEU A 3 1.01 -14.89 -36.85
C LEU A 3 1.40 -16.32 -37.28
N LYS A 4 1.02 -16.74 -38.50
CA LYS A 4 1.46 -18.03 -39.07
C LYS A 4 2.98 -18.16 -39.06
N ARG A 5 3.70 -17.12 -39.52
CA ARG A 5 5.17 -17.12 -39.53
C ARG A 5 5.76 -16.97 -38.13
N ALA A 6 5.12 -16.21 -37.25
CA ALA A 6 5.57 -16.08 -35.87
C ALA A 6 5.57 -17.45 -35.18
N PHE A 7 4.44 -18.18 -35.20
CA PHE A 7 4.30 -19.51 -34.57
C PHE A 7 4.96 -20.67 -35.36
N GLN A 8 5.83 -20.37 -36.33
CA GLN A 8 6.80 -21.34 -36.87
C GLN A 8 8.10 -21.39 -36.07
N ASP A 9 8.32 -20.43 -35.17
CA ASP A 9 9.46 -20.37 -34.25
C ASP A 9 9.03 -20.69 -32.82
N PHE A 10 10.00 -20.94 -31.93
CA PHE A 10 9.75 -21.21 -30.51
C PHE A 10 10.00 -19.96 -29.68
N TYR A 11 9.08 -19.65 -28.77
CA TYR A 11 9.20 -18.54 -27.84
C TYR A 11 9.11 -18.98 -26.39
N THR A 12 9.79 -18.21 -25.55
CA THR A 12 9.72 -18.36 -24.11
C THR A 12 9.56 -17.00 -23.45
N VAL A 13 8.55 -16.85 -22.59
CA VAL A 13 8.43 -15.70 -21.70
C VAL A 13 9.38 -15.93 -20.52
N PRO A 14 10.45 -15.15 -20.39
CA PRO A 14 11.46 -15.39 -19.37
C PRO A 14 10.94 -15.05 -17.97
N HIS A 15 11.50 -15.70 -16.96
CA HIS A 15 11.06 -15.60 -15.57
C HIS A 15 11.18 -14.20 -14.93
N TYR A 16 11.98 -13.30 -15.51
CA TYR A 16 12.15 -11.93 -15.04
C TYR A 16 11.13 -10.95 -15.63
N GLN A 17 10.37 -11.34 -16.64
CA GLN A 17 9.28 -10.52 -17.18
C GLN A 17 8.06 -10.50 -16.25
N ARG A 18 7.16 -9.55 -16.50
CA ARG A 18 5.89 -9.46 -15.76
C ARG A 18 5.02 -10.68 -16.06
N GLU A 19 4.24 -11.16 -15.10
CA GLU A 19 3.30 -12.25 -15.35
C GLU A 19 2.13 -11.82 -16.28
N TYR A 20 1.28 -12.76 -16.69
CA TYR A 20 0.12 -12.46 -17.53
C TYR A 20 -0.97 -11.69 -16.74
N ILE A 21 -1.37 -10.51 -17.23
CA ILE A 21 -2.26 -9.57 -16.52
C ILE A 21 -3.54 -9.18 -17.27
N TRP A 22 -3.68 -9.51 -18.56
CA TRP A 22 -4.91 -9.20 -19.30
C TRP A 22 -6.10 -9.96 -18.70
N GLY A 23 -7.26 -9.28 -18.60
CA GLY A 23 -8.39 -9.74 -17.77
C GLY A 23 -8.43 -9.11 -16.37
N GLU A 24 -7.37 -8.39 -16.00
CA GLU A 24 -7.19 -7.56 -14.80
C GLU A 24 -8.10 -6.33 -14.71
N ALA A 25 -9.20 -6.35 -13.97
CA ALA A 25 -9.88 -5.11 -13.59
C ALA A 25 -9.00 -4.23 -12.69
N ASP A 26 -8.62 -3.03 -13.16
CA ASP A 26 -7.89 -2.08 -12.32
C ASP A 26 -8.77 -1.50 -11.21
N THR A 27 -8.17 -0.80 -10.24
CA THR A 27 -8.90 -0.21 -9.10
C THR A 27 -10.00 0.80 -9.49
N LYS A 28 -10.03 1.24 -10.75
CA LYS A 28 -11.02 2.17 -11.28
C LYS A 28 -12.05 1.47 -12.17
N GLY A 29 -11.94 0.15 -12.38
CA GLY A 29 -12.76 -0.63 -13.30
C GLY A 29 -12.56 -0.24 -14.78
N GLN A 30 -11.41 0.38 -15.12
CA GLN A 30 -11.13 0.88 -16.48
C GLN A 30 -10.41 -0.16 -17.36
N ARG A 31 -10.01 -1.28 -16.77
CA ARG A 31 -9.35 -2.42 -17.42
C ARG A 31 -10.14 -3.69 -17.12
N GLY A 32 -9.82 -4.82 -17.77
CA GLY A 32 -10.48 -6.11 -17.52
C GLY A 32 -10.97 -6.83 -18.78
N ASP A 33 -11.14 -6.11 -19.89
CA ASP A 33 -11.71 -6.67 -21.13
C ASP A 33 -10.66 -6.75 -22.25
N GLU A 34 -9.36 -6.70 -21.95
CA GLU A 34 -8.31 -6.61 -22.99
C GLU A 34 -8.30 -7.80 -23.95
N VAL A 35 -8.63 -9.00 -23.46
CA VAL A 35 -8.74 -10.21 -24.28
C VAL A 35 -9.92 -10.11 -25.23
N GLU A 36 -11.08 -9.67 -24.74
CA GLU A 36 -12.27 -9.49 -25.57
C GLU A 36 -12.06 -8.39 -26.60
N GLN A 37 -11.45 -7.26 -26.21
CA GLN A 37 -11.10 -6.18 -27.12
C GLN A 37 -10.16 -6.67 -28.22
N PHE A 38 -9.10 -7.40 -27.88
CA PHE A 38 -8.18 -7.98 -28.86
C PHE A 38 -8.90 -8.85 -29.89
N LEU A 39 -9.83 -9.71 -29.43
CA LEU A 39 -10.61 -10.58 -30.32
C LEU A 39 -11.60 -9.80 -31.18
N ARG A 40 -12.26 -8.79 -30.60
CA ARG A 40 -13.20 -7.91 -31.32
C ARG A 40 -12.50 -7.11 -32.40
N ASP A 41 -11.32 -6.56 -32.13
CA ASP A 41 -10.56 -5.80 -33.13
C ASP A 41 -10.17 -6.69 -34.33
N VAL A 42 -9.70 -7.92 -34.06
CA VAL A 42 -9.42 -8.90 -35.11
C VAL A 42 -10.69 -9.27 -35.89
N LEU A 43 -11.82 -9.44 -35.20
CA LEU A 43 -13.11 -9.75 -35.83
C LEU A 43 -13.59 -8.61 -36.72
N THR A 44 -13.49 -7.35 -36.28
CA THR A 44 -13.90 -6.19 -37.07
C THR A 44 -13.17 -6.16 -38.42
N GLU A 45 -11.86 -6.36 -38.42
CA GLU A 45 -11.10 -6.40 -39.67
C GLU A 45 -11.39 -7.66 -40.51
N TYR A 46 -11.65 -8.80 -39.86
CA TYR A 46 -12.10 -10.02 -40.53
C TYR A 46 -13.45 -9.83 -41.24
N GLU A 47 -14.41 -9.13 -40.62
CA GLU A 47 -15.74 -8.87 -41.20
C GLU A 47 -15.68 -7.96 -42.42
N MET A 48 -14.64 -7.13 -42.53
CA MET A 48 -14.35 -6.33 -43.72
C MET A 48 -13.73 -7.16 -44.86
N ALA A 49 -13.34 -8.42 -44.62
CA ALA A 49 -12.76 -9.28 -45.64
C ALA A 49 -13.79 -9.73 -46.68
N THR A 50 -13.46 -9.53 -47.94
CA THR A 50 -14.22 -9.99 -49.11
C THR A 50 -13.55 -11.21 -49.75
N THR A 51 -14.17 -11.76 -50.79
CA THR A 51 -13.56 -12.85 -51.58
C THR A 51 -12.33 -12.41 -52.37
N GLN A 52 -12.15 -11.10 -52.61
CA GLN A 52 -11.05 -10.56 -53.42
C GLN A 52 -9.94 -9.92 -52.60
N ASP A 53 -10.28 -9.38 -51.42
CA ASP A 53 -9.33 -8.72 -50.54
C ASP A 53 -9.69 -8.94 -49.07
N ALA A 54 -8.67 -9.07 -48.23
CA ALA A 54 -8.80 -9.20 -46.79
C ALA A 54 -7.77 -8.28 -46.12
N PRO A 55 -8.23 -7.24 -45.38
CA PRO A 55 -7.35 -6.25 -44.79
C PRO A 55 -6.41 -6.87 -43.77
N GLU A 56 -5.25 -6.26 -43.58
CA GLU A 56 -4.25 -6.71 -42.62
C GLU A 56 -4.45 -6.01 -41.28
N TYR A 57 -4.52 -6.77 -40.19
CA TYR A 57 -4.61 -6.21 -38.85
C TYR A 57 -3.27 -6.25 -38.14
N PHE A 58 -2.83 -5.11 -37.60
CA PHE A 58 -1.53 -4.98 -36.94
C PHE A 58 -1.67 -5.00 -35.42
N ILE A 59 -1.11 -6.02 -34.77
CA ILE A 59 -1.16 -6.18 -33.31
C ILE A 59 0.06 -5.59 -32.59
N GLY A 60 0.90 -4.82 -33.28
CA GLY A 60 2.06 -4.17 -32.66
C GLY A 60 3.39 -4.94 -32.82
N THR A 61 4.34 -4.59 -31.95
CA THR A 61 5.71 -5.11 -31.95
C THR A 61 5.91 -6.18 -30.88
N ILE A 62 6.89 -7.05 -31.12
CA ILE A 62 7.50 -7.91 -30.10
C ILE A 62 9.02 -7.69 -30.12
N VAL A 63 9.65 -7.72 -28.95
CA VAL A 63 11.11 -7.61 -28.81
C VAL A 63 11.62 -8.94 -28.29
N VAL A 64 12.61 -9.51 -28.99
CA VAL A 64 13.15 -10.82 -28.66
C VAL A 64 14.68 -10.83 -28.72
N TRP A 65 15.28 -11.82 -28.07
CA TRP A 65 16.65 -12.25 -28.37
C TRP A 65 16.67 -13.78 -28.48
N MET A 66 17.52 -14.32 -29.35
CA MET A 66 17.61 -15.76 -29.57
C MET A 66 18.63 -16.36 -28.61
N ASN A 67 18.22 -17.32 -27.79
CA ASN A 67 19.10 -18.03 -26.88
C ASN A 67 19.92 -19.10 -27.60
N ALA A 68 20.85 -19.73 -26.88
CA ALA A 68 21.73 -20.76 -27.44
C ALA A 68 20.99 -22.01 -27.97
N ASP A 69 19.78 -22.27 -27.49
CA ASP A 69 18.94 -23.40 -27.91
C ASP A 69 18.04 -23.07 -29.12
N GLY A 70 18.26 -21.92 -29.77
CA GLY A 70 17.46 -21.45 -30.91
C GLY A 70 16.03 -21.02 -30.52
N ILE A 71 15.78 -20.73 -29.25
CA ILE A 71 14.49 -20.25 -28.74
C ILE A 71 14.55 -18.74 -28.59
N TYR A 72 13.51 -18.05 -29.05
CA TYR A 72 13.35 -16.61 -28.84
C TYR A 72 12.82 -16.31 -27.44
N GLU A 73 13.62 -15.67 -26.60
CA GLU A 73 13.11 -15.11 -25.34
C GLU A 73 12.35 -13.82 -25.61
N LEU A 74 11.11 -13.77 -25.14
CA LEU A 74 10.16 -12.69 -25.39
C LEU A 74 10.28 -11.62 -24.31
N ILE A 75 10.87 -10.48 -24.66
CA ILE A 75 11.15 -9.35 -23.77
C ILE A 75 10.04 -8.30 -23.82
N ASP A 76 9.35 -8.18 -24.96
CA ASP A 76 8.15 -7.36 -25.12
C ASP A 76 7.06 -8.08 -25.91
N GLY A 77 5.80 -7.69 -25.72
CA GLY A 77 4.66 -8.23 -26.45
C GLY A 77 4.14 -9.56 -25.91
N GLN A 78 4.58 -9.94 -24.70
CA GLN A 78 4.19 -11.18 -24.02
C GLN A 78 2.68 -11.36 -23.86
N GLN A 79 1.92 -10.30 -23.55
CA GLN A 79 0.47 -10.41 -23.35
C GLN A 79 -0.24 -10.74 -24.67
N ARG A 80 0.16 -10.08 -25.77
CA ARG A 80 -0.39 -10.30 -27.12
C ARG A 80 -0.03 -11.67 -27.67
N MET A 81 1.22 -12.10 -27.51
CA MET A 81 1.68 -13.42 -27.93
C MET A 81 0.99 -14.54 -27.15
N THR A 82 0.86 -14.38 -25.82
CA THR A 82 0.17 -15.36 -24.96
C THR A 82 -1.31 -15.46 -25.32
N THR A 83 -1.99 -14.33 -25.50
CA THR A 83 -3.40 -14.30 -25.92
C THR A 83 -3.58 -14.95 -27.29
N SER A 84 -2.73 -14.63 -28.27
CA SER A 84 -2.76 -15.24 -29.60
C SER A 84 -2.57 -16.76 -29.54
N PHE A 85 -1.64 -17.24 -28.70
CA PHE A 85 -1.40 -18.67 -28.49
C PHE A 85 -2.60 -19.37 -27.85
N LEU A 86 -3.21 -18.75 -26.84
CA LEU A 86 -4.42 -19.27 -26.19
C LEU A 86 -5.61 -19.31 -27.15
N THR A 87 -5.75 -18.32 -28.04
CA THR A 87 -6.78 -18.32 -29.09
C THR A 87 -6.59 -19.49 -30.06
N LEU A 88 -5.35 -19.84 -30.45
CA LEU A 88 -5.09 -21.04 -31.27
C LEU A 88 -5.51 -22.33 -30.54
N CYS A 89 -5.21 -22.44 -29.24
CA CYS A 89 -5.66 -23.55 -28.42
C CYS A 89 -7.20 -23.62 -28.34
N ALA A 90 -7.86 -22.47 -28.14
CA ALA A 90 -9.31 -22.38 -28.09
C ALA A 90 -9.98 -22.73 -29.44
N ILE A 91 -9.40 -22.32 -30.57
CA ILE A 91 -9.85 -22.70 -31.92
C ILE A 91 -9.79 -24.22 -32.09
N ARG A 92 -8.66 -24.85 -31.73
CA ARG A 92 -8.52 -26.32 -31.78
C ARG A 92 -9.60 -27.00 -30.95
N ASP A 93 -9.77 -26.57 -29.70
CA ASP A 93 -10.69 -27.24 -28.77
C ASP A 93 -12.16 -27.03 -29.18
N ALA A 94 -12.53 -25.83 -29.63
CA ALA A 94 -13.87 -25.56 -30.17
C ALA A 94 -14.17 -26.38 -31.43
N MET A 95 -13.19 -26.54 -32.33
CA MET A 95 -13.32 -27.37 -33.53
C MET A 95 -13.54 -28.84 -33.19
N LEU A 96 -12.80 -29.38 -32.21
CA LEU A 96 -12.94 -30.77 -31.76
C LEU A 96 -14.31 -31.01 -31.11
N GLU A 97 -14.78 -30.07 -30.29
CA GLU A 97 -16.06 -30.15 -29.58
C GLU A 97 -17.26 -30.19 -30.52
N ILE A 98 -17.25 -29.41 -31.60
CA ILE A 98 -18.32 -29.39 -32.61
C ILE A 98 -18.16 -30.49 -33.68
N GLY A 99 -17.19 -31.39 -33.53
CA GLY A 99 -16.95 -32.51 -34.46
C GLY A 99 -16.31 -32.11 -35.80
N GLY A 100 -15.62 -30.97 -35.85
CA GLY A 100 -14.92 -30.48 -37.04
C GLY A 100 -13.55 -31.13 -37.26
N GLN A 101 -13.09 -31.13 -38.51
CA GLN A 101 -11.73 -31.55 -38.85
C GLN A 101 -10.73 -30.42 -38.62
N LEU A 102 -9.63 -30.72 -37.94
CA LEU A 102 -8.55 -29.75 -37.71
C LEU A 102 -7.73 -29.54 -39.00
N PRO A 103 -7.33 -28.29 -39.32
CA PRO A 103 -6.33 -28.05 -40.35
C PRO A 103 -4.98 -28.68 -39.95
N ASP A 104 -4.30 -29.33 -40.89
CA ASP A 104 -3.01 -29.99 -40.65
C ASP A 104 -1.94 -29.06 -40.04
N GLU A 105 -2.01 -27.76 -40.36
CA GLU A 105 -1.06 -26.77 -39.88
C GLU A 105 -1.29 -26.35 -38.41
N LEU A 106 -2.54 -26.44 -37.90
CA LEU A 106 -2.91 -25.89 -36.60
C LEU A 106 -2.17 -26.56 -35.43
N PRO A 107 -2.07 -27.92 -35.36
CA PRO A 107 -1.26 -28.57 -34.32
C PRO A 107 0.19 -28.07 -34.29
N GLY A 108 0.81 -27.88 -35.46
CA GLY A 108 2.19 -27.40 -35.61
C GLY A 108 2.41 -25.94 -35.18
N GLN A 109 1.34 -25.14 -35.09
CA GLN A 109 1.36 -23.78 -34.56
C GLN A 109 1.18 -23.72 -33.04
N ILE A 110 0.79 -24.83 -32.40
CA ILE A 110 0.67 -24.95 -30.94
C ILE A 110 1.91 -25.64 -30.37
N ALA A 111 2.35 -26.74 -30.98
CA ALA A 111 3.53 -27.47 -30.58
C ALA A 111 4.20 -28.15 -31.78
N ALA A 112 5.52 -28.26 -31.76
CA ALA A 112 6.29 -28.93 -32.80
C ALA A 112 7.48 -29.67 -32.21
N ALA A 113 7.95 -30.69 -32.93
CA ALA A 113 9.21 -31.34 -32.62
C ALA A 113 10.37 -30.37 -32.93
N SER A 114 11.36 -30.33 -32.05
CA SER A 114 12.60 -29.59 -32.19
C SER A 114 13.76 -30.51 -31.85
N MET A 115 14.80 -30.50 -32.67
CA MET A 115 16.03 -31.24 -32.41
C MET A 115 17.03 -30.30 -31.74
N ASP A 116 17.56 -30.70 -30.58
CA ASP A 116 18.62 -29.95 -29.93
C ASP A 116 19.99 -30.18 -30.63
N TRP A 117 21.01 -29.44 -30.21
CA TRP A 117 22.37 -29.56 -30.76
C TRP A 117 23.02 -30.92 -30.48
N GLN A 118 22.45 -31.73 -29.59
CA GLN A 118 22.90 -33.09 -29.27
C GLN A 118 22.16 -34.15 -30.11
N GLY A 119 21.21 -33.75 -30.95
CA GLY A 119 20.42 -34.66 -31.78
C GLY A 119 19.18 -35.24 -31.07
N ASN A 120 18.85 -34.81 -29.86
CA ASN A 120 17.66 -35.28 -29.16
C ASN A 120 16.42 -34.57 -29.71
N THR A 121 15.41 -35.35 -30.10
CA THR A 121 14.10 -34.81 -30.49
C THR A 121 13.29 -34.49 -29.25
N THR A 122 12.93 -33.22 -29.08
CA THR A 122 12.08 -32.74 -27.99
C THR A 122 10.80 -32.14 -28.57
N HIS A 123 9.64 -32.52 -28.04
CA HIS A 123 8.40 -31.83 -28.37
C HIS A 123 8.27 -30.58 -27.51
N ARG A 124 8.20 -29.43 -28.16
CA ARG A 124 8.13 -28.12 -27.49
C ARG A 124 6.86 -27.40 -27.90
N GLU A 125 6.25 -26.72 -26.93
CA GLU A 125 5.19 -25.77 -27.19
C GLU A 125 5.78 -24.54 -27.93
N ARG A 126 5.02 -23.94 -28.85
CA ARG A 126 5.46 -22.72 -29.58
C ARG A 126 5.62 -21.52 -28.66
N LEU A 127 4.93 -21.51 -27.52
CA LEU A 127 5.10 -20.53 -26.47
C LEU A 127 5.15 -21.25 -25.11
N SER A 128 6.16 -20.94 -24.32
CA SER A 128 6.30 -21.43 -22.94
C SER A 128 6.51 -20.29 -21.95
N LEU A 129 6.20 -20.55 -20.67
CA LEU A 129 6.36 -19.60 -19.56
C LEU A 129 7.42 -20.16 -18.61
N GLN A 130 8.46 -19.38 -18.31
CA GLN A 130 9.55 -19.81 -17.41
C GLN A 130 9.33 -19.47 -15.93
N TYR A 131 8.25 -18.79 -15.55
CA TYR A 131 7.97 -18.53 -14.14
C TYR A 131 7.33 -19.75 -13.48
N ASP A 132 7.91 -20.16 -12.34
CA ASP A 132 7.56 -21.37 -11.56
C ASP A 132 6.07 -21.41 -11.17
N ASP A 133 5.51 -20.23 -10.92
CA ASP A 133 4.11 -19.98 -10.57
C ASP A 133 3.09 -20.27 -11.68
N SER A 134 3.53 -20.56 -12.92
CA SER A 134 2.62 -20.90 -14.00
C SER A 134 1.99 -22.30 -13.83
N GLN A 135 2.57 -23.17 -12.99
CA GLN A 135 2.14 -24.57 -12.80
C GLN A 135 1.93 -25.36 -14.11
N GLY A 136 2.61 -24.97 -15.19
CA GLY A 136 2.40 -25.57 -16.50
C GLY A 136 1.01 -25.34 -17.08
N VAL A 137 0.24 -24.36 -16.59
CA VAL A 137 -1.13 -24.07 -17.03
C VAL A 137 -1.22 -23.88 -18.56
N LEU A 138 -0.25 -23.14 -19.13
CA LEU A 138 -0.19 -22.92 -20.58
C LEU A 138 0.07 -24.23 -21.35
N ARG A 139 0.89 -25.13 -20.79
CA ARG A 139 1.17 -26.45 -21.35
C ARG A 139 -0.08 -27.34 -21.34
N GLN A 140 -0.90 -27.28 -20.29
CA GLN A 140 -2.16 -28.04 -20.24
C GLN A 140 -3.14 -27.58 -21.32
N TYR A 141 -3.28 -26.26 -21.52
CA TYR A 141 -4.04 -25.73 -22.65
C TYR A 141 -3.43 -26.13 -24.00
N ALA A 142 -2.10 -26.12 -24.14
CA ALA A 142 -1.43 -26.57 -25.36
C ALA A 142 -1.67 -28.06 -25.67
N ARG A 143 -1.96 -28.90 -24.67
CA ARG A 143 -2.19 -30.35 -24.82
C ARG A 143 -3.67 -30.77 -24.94
N ALA A 144 -4.59 -29.81 -25.01
CA ALA A 144 -6.04 -30.06 -24.96
C ALA A 144 -6.53 -30.64 -23.62
N GLU A 145 -5.81 -30.37 -22.53
CA GLU A 145 -6.13 -30.80 -21.16
C GLU A 145 -6.88 -29.69 -20.39
N SER A 146 -7.72 -28.89 -21.07
CA SER A 146 -8.38 -27.71 -20.50
C SER A 146 -9.34 -28.04 -19.35
N ALA A 147 -9.85 -29.27 -19.29
CA ALA A 147 -10.70 -29.75 -18.19
C ALA A 147 -9.94 -29.86 -16.85
N THR A 148 -8.65 -30.22 -16.90
CA THR A 148 -7.77 -30.39 -15.73
C THR A 148 -6.87 -29.18 -15.48
N ALA A 149 -6.83 -28.22 -16.41
CA ALA A 149 -6.10 -26.97 -16.28
C ALA A 149 -6.50 -26.19 -15.00
N PRO A 150 -5.53 -25.73 -14.18
CA PRO A 150 -5.80 -24.89 -13.03
C PRO A 150 -6.61 -23.64 -13.43
N LYS A 151 -7.79 -23.48 -12.83
CA LYS A 151 -8.69 -22.33 -13.05
C LYS A 151 -8.47 -21.20 -12.05
N SER A 152 -7.74 -21.47 -10.99
CA SER A 152 -7.45 -20.59 -9.86
C SER A 152 -6.09 -20.96 -9.26
N GLY A 153 -5.47 -20.03 -8.56
CA GLY A 153 -4.15 -20.20 -7.98
C GLY A 153 -3.49 -18.84 -7.85
N THR A 154 -2.36 -18.65 -8.52
CA THR A 154 -1.77 -17.32 -8.66
C THR A 154 -2.63 -16.42 -9.54
N ARG A 155 -2.46 -15.10 -9.41
CA ARG A 155 -3.16 -14.11 -10.24
C ARG A 155 -2.97 -14.39 -11.74
N SER A 156 -1.76 -14.76 -12.14
CA SER A 156 -1.46 -15.10 -13.54
C SER A 156 -2.19 -16.35 -14.02
N ILE A 157 -2.28 -17.42 -13.21
CA ILE A 157 -3.04 -18.63 -13.55
C ILE A 157 -4.50 -18.28 -13.81
N ALA A 158 -5.12 -17.50 -12.92
CA ALA A 158 -6.52 -17.08 -13.06
C ALA A 158 -6.74 -16.29 -14.36
N ASN A 159 -5.83 -15.36 -14.68
CA ASN A 159 -5.91 -14.55 -15.91
C ASN A 159 -5.71 -15.39 -17.19
N ILE A 160 -4.76 -16.34 -17.20
CA ILE A 160 -4.56 -17.25 -18.34
C ILE A 160 -5.81 -18.11 -18.58
N ALA A 161 -6.40 -18.65 -17.50
CA ALA A 161 -7.62 -19.42 -17.57
C ALA A 161 -8.82 -18.57 -18.03
N GLY A 162 -8.90 -17.31 -17.60
CA GLY A 162 -9.86 -16.33 -18.07
C GLY A 162 -9.71 -16.07 -19.56
N ALA A 163 -8.50 -15.76 -20.04
CA ALA A 163 -8.23 -15.47 -21.44
C ALA A 163 -8.59 -16.64 -22.37
N TYR A 164 -8.23 -17.87 -22.02
CA TYR A 164 -8.65 -19.06 -22.77
C TYR A 164 -10.18 -19.19 -22.84
N ARG A 165 -10.85 -19.00 -21.69
CA ARG A 165 -12.32 -19.10 -21.60
C ARG A 165 -13.00 -18.04 -22.47
N THR A 166 -12.57 -16.78 -22.35
CA THR A 166 -13.06 -15.67 -23.16
C THR A 166 -12.87 -15.96 -24.65
N ALA A 167 -11.70 -16.44 -25.07
CA ALA A 167 -11.46 -16.79 -26.47
C ALA A 167 -12.38 -17.92 -26.96
N ARG A 168 -12.56 -18.97 -26.15
CA ARG A 168 -13.44 -20.11 -26.51
C ARG A 168 -14.91 -19.69 -26.58
N GLU A 169 -15.41 -18.97 -25.58
CA GLU A 169 -16.79 -18.46 -25.54
C GLU A 169 -17.06 -17.48 -26.69
N PHE A 170 -16.11 -16.60 -26.99
CA PHE A 170 -16.18 -15.69 -28.13
C PHE A 170 -16.34 -16.45 -29.46
N LEU A 171 -15.52 -17.48 -29.71
CA LEU A 171 -15.59 -18.28 -30.93
C LEU A 171 -16.96 -18.97 -31.09
N LEU A 172 -17.46 -19.60 -30.02
CA LEU A 172 -18.73 -20.32 -30.05
C LEU A 172 -19.93 -19.37 -30.20
N ALA A 173 -19.88 -18.21 -29.55
CA ALA A 173 -20.94 -17.21 -29.63
C ALA A 173 -20.99 -16.50 -31.00
N GLN A 174 -19.85 -16.03 -31.51
CA GLN A 174 -19.81 -15.26 -32.77
C GLN A 174 -20.07 -16.14 -33.99
N PHE A 175 -19.51 -17.34 -34.01
CA PHE A 175 -19.59 -18.23 -35.17
C PHE A 175 -20.66 -19.31 -35.02
N HIS A 176 -21.50 -19.25 -33.97
CA HIS A 176 -22.68 -20.12 -33.79
C HIS A 176 -22.37 -21.62 -33.92
N SER A 177 -21.20 -22.07 -33.45
CA SER A 177 -20.71 -23.45 -33.61
C SER A 177 -20.59 -23.93 -35.08
N ASP A 178 -20.42 -23.01 -36.03
CA ASP A 178 -20.17 -23.32 -37.45
C ASP A 178 -18.67 -23.54 -37.71
N THR A 179 -18.31 -24.79 -37.99
CA THR A 179 -16.95 -25.22 -38.32
C THR A 179 -16.32 -24.40 -39.44
N ARG A 180 -17.09 -24.07 -40.49
CA ARG A 180 -16.57 -23.33 -41.65
C ARG A 180 -16.23 -21.89 -41.28
N GLN A 181 -17.05 -21.25 -40.45
CA GLN A 181 -16.80 -19.88 -40.01
C GLN A 181 -15.60 -19.80 -39.07
N ILE A 182 -15.47 -20.73 -38.13
CA ILE A 182 -14.29 -20.83 -37.25
C ILE A 182 -13.01 -21.04 -38.08
N LEU A 183 -13.06 -21.89 -39.11
CA LEU A 183 -11.93 -22.10 -40.03
C LEU A 183 -11.56 -20.84 -40.83
N ARG A 184 -12.56 -20.07 -41.29
CA ARG A 184 -12.30 -18.79 -41.97
C ARG A 184 -11.66 -17.77 -41.03
N PHE A 185 -12.12 -17.70 -39.79
CA PHE A 185 -11.51 -16.84 -38.78
C PHE A 185 -10.09 -17.28 -38.46
N TYR A 186 -9.84 -18.58 -38.30
CA TYR A 186 -8.48 -19.13 -38.13
C TYR A 186 -7.55 -18.78 -39.30
N ALA A 187 -8.04 -18.90 -40.54
CA ALA A 187 -7.27 -18.54 -41.73
C ALA A 187 -6.93 -17.04 -41.73
N TYR A 188 -7.88 -16.18 -41.34
CA TYR A 188 -7.64 -14.74 -41.22
C TYR A 188 -6.65 -14.42 -40.09
N LEU A 189 -6.86 -14.98 -38.90
CA LEU A 189 -5.98 -14.80 -37.73
C LEU A 189 -4.54 -15.17 -38.07
N THR A 190 -4.32 -16.29 -38.75
CA THR A 190 -2.97 -16.77 -39.05
C THR A 190 -2.33 -16.06 -40.24
N ALA A 191 -3.09 -15.70 -41.27
CA ALA A 191 -2.55 -15.15 -42.52
C ALA A 191 -2.56 -13.61 -42.60
N LYS A 192 -3.48 -12.93 -41.90
CA LYS A 192 -3.73 -11.48 -42.04
C LYS A 192 -3.43 -10.66 -40.79
N VAL A 193 -3.41 -11.28 -39.61
CA VAL A 193 -2.91 -10.62 -38.40
C VAL A 193 -1.38 -10.62 -38.41
N LYS A 194 -0.79 -9.43 -38.28
CA LYS A 194 0.64 -9.17 -38.40
C LYS A 194 1.23 -8.51 -37.17
N LEU A 195 2.50 -8.82 -36.92
CA LEU A 195 3.35 -8.17 -35.92
C LEU A 195 4.73 -7.86 -36.50
N ILE A 196 5.47 -6.97 -35.85
CA ILE A 196 6.90 -6.74 -36.14
C ILE A 196 7.73 -7.41 -35.04
N ARG A 197 8.69 -8.26 -35.44
CA ARG A 197 9.66 -8.86 -34.52
C ARG A 197 10.96 -8.08 -34.57
N ILE A 198 11.35 -7.52 -33.43
CA ILE A 198 12.64 -6.84 -33.24
C ILE A 198 13.57 -7.85 -32.58
N GLU A 199 14.50 -8.38 -33.36
CA GLU A 199 15.52 -9.30 -32.87
C GLU A 199 16.75 -8.54 -32.40
N THR A 200 17.24 -8.90 -31.22
CA THR A 200 18.37 -8.24 -30.57
C THR A 200 19.47 -9.27 -30.27
N PRO A 201 20.75 -8.86 -30.26
CA PRO A 201 21.86 -9.80 -30.11
C PRO A 201 22.02 -10.34 -28.68
N ASN A 202 21.41 -9.71 -27.68
CA ASN A 202 21.42 -10.16 -26.30
C ASN A 202 20.29 -9.52 -25.48
N VAL A 203 20.00 -10.13 -24.32
CA VAL A 203 18.96 -9.67 -23.38
C VAL A 203 19.12 -8.22 -22.94
N ALA A 204 20.36 -7.72 -22.75
CA ALA A 204 20.59 -6.36 -22.28
C ALA A 204 20.16 -5.31 -23.33
N LYS A 205 20.45 -5.54 -24.61
CA LYS A 205 19.95 -4.67 -25.70
C LYS A 205 18.45 -4.79 -25.86
N ALA A 206 17.89 -5.98 -25.66
CA ALA A 206 16.45 -6.21 -25.69
C ALA A 206 15.71 -5.38 -24.63
N LEU A 207 16.20 -5.39 -23.38
CA LEU A 207 15.64 -4.61 -22.27
C LEU A 207 15.72 -3.10 -22.53
N LYS A 208 16.84 -2.63 -23.12
CA LYS A 208 16.99 -1.22 -23.50
C LYS A 208 15.98 -0.78 -24.59
N ILE A 209 15.75 -1.64 -25.59
CA ILE A 209 14.73 -1.37 -26.63
C ILE A 209 13.33 -1.41 -26.02
N PHE A 210 13.05 -2.37 -25.14
CA PHE A 210 11.78 -2.48 -24.43
C PHE A 210 11.42 -1.20 -23.66
N GLU A 211 12.39 -0.64 -22.93
CA GLU A 211 12.25 0.64 -22.24
C GLU A 211 11.85 1.76 -23.23
N THR A 212 12.59 1.88 -24.33
CA THR A 212 12.35 2.95 -25.33
C THR A 212 11.02 2.79 -26.07
N VAL A 213 10.56 1.55 -26.29
CA VAL A 213 9.29 1.26 -26.98
C VAL A 213 8.09 1.51 -26.06
N ASN A 214 8.19 1.15 -24.77
CA ASN A 214 7.11 1.35 -23.81
C ASN A 214 6.96 2.78 -23.31
N ASP A 215 8.02 3.60 -23.38
CA ASP A 215 7.97 5.04 -23.08
C ASP A 215 6.97 5.80 -23.98
N ARG A 216 6.49 5.15 -25.06
CA ARG A 216 5.47 5.67 -25.99
C ARG A 216 4.08 5.01 -25.87
N GLY A 217 3.90 4.04 -24.98
CA GLY A 217 2.67 3.23 -24.84
C GLY A 217 2.13 3.17 -23.39
N ALA A 218 1.18 2.27 -23.11
CA ALA A 218 0.64 2.08 -21.76
C ALA A 218 1.77 1.71 -20.77
N GLY A 219 2.15 2.68 -19.94
CA GLY A 219 3.46 2.74 -19.29
C GLY A 219 3.72 1.65 -18.24
N LEU A 220 4.96 1.18 -18.23
CA LEU A 220 5.55 0.48 -17.09
C LEU A 220 5.58 1.42 -15.89
N ASP A 221 5.36 0.91 -14.69
CA ASP A 221 5.54 1.72 -13.48
C ASP A 221 7.00 1.76 -13.03
N ALA A 222 7.33 2.66 -12.10
CA ALA A 222 8.71 2.82 -11.64
C ALA A 222 9.27 1.56 -10.94
N MET A 223 8.43 0.65 -10.44
CA MET A 223 8.89 -0.63 -9.90
C MET A 223 9.34 -1.54 -11.05
N ASP A 224 8.54 -1.68 -12.10
CA ASP A 224 8.88 -2.48 -13.29
C ASP A 224 10.17 -1.95 -13.95
N LEU A 225 10.29 -0.63 -14.08
CA LEU A 225 11.47 0.00 -14.68
C LEU A 225 12.73 -0.17 -13.81
N LEU A 226 12.62 -0.01 -12.48
CA LEU A 226 13.73 -0.26 -11.57
C LEU A 226 14.18 -1.73 -11.60
N LYS A 227 13.23 -2.69 -11.68
CA LYS A 227 13.54 -4.10 -11.86
C LYS A 227 14.40 -4.30 -13.10
N ASN A 228 14.01 -3.71 -14.23
CA ASN A 228 14.74 -3.83 -15.48
C ASN A 228 16.15 -3.24 -15.39
N LEU A 229 16.32 -2.06 -14.76
CA LEU A 229 17.64 -1.48 -14.51
C LEU A 229 18.55 -2.46 -13.75
N LEU A 230 18.01 -3.10 -12.71
CA LEU A 230 18.75 -4.07 -11.92
C LEU A 230 19.17 -5.30 -12.73
N PHE A 231 18.29 -5.84 -13.58
CA PHE A 231 18.62 -6.96 -14.47
C PHE A 231 19.63 -6.58 -15.55
N MET A 232 19.53 -5.37 -16.12
CA MET A 232 20.49 -4.87 -17.11
C MET A 232 21.90 -4.71 -16.54
N SER A 233 22.01 -4.43 -15.25
CA SER A 233 23.29 -4.26 -14.55
C SER A 233 23.79 -5.53 -13.86
N ALA A 234 22.98 -6.58 -13.75
CA ALA A 234 23.34 -7.82 -13.09
C ALA A 234 24.05 -8.80 -14.03
N SER A 235 24.92 -9.64 -13.47
CA SER A 235 25.47 -10.79 -14.20
C SER A 235 24.44 -11.92 -14.29
N PRO A 236 24.48 -12.80 -15.32
CA PRO A 236 23.53 -13.90 -15.47
C PRO A 236 23.43 -14.81 -14.24
N ALA A 237 24.54 -15.03 -13.52
CA ALA A 237 24.58 -15.82 -12.30
C ALA A 237 23.76 -15.21 -11.14
N GLN A 238 23.49 -13.91 -11.17
CA GLN A 238 22.71 -13.20 -10.14
C GLN A 238 21.22 -13.15 -10.46
N PHE A 239 20.78 -13.53 -11.65
CA PHE A 239 19.40 -13.35 -12.11
C PHE A 239 18.39 -14.08 -11.23
N THR A 240 18.66 -15.33 -10.85
CA THR A 240 17.78 -16.12 -9.98
C THR A 240 17.64 -15.46 -8.60
N ALA A 241 18.76 -15.10 -7.96
CA ALA A 241 18.73 -14.43 -6.66
C ALA A 241 17.98 -13.09 -6.74
N LEU A 242 18.23 -12.29 -7.77
CA LEU A 242 17.57 -11.00 -7.96
C LEU A 242 16.07 -11.15 -8.17
N LYS A 243 15.63 -12.13 -8.98
CA LYS A 243 14.22 -12.49 -9.15
C LYS A 243 13.59 -12.85 -7.80
N ASP A 244 14.20 -13.73 -7.04
CA ASP A 244 13.62 -14.24 -5.79
C ASP A 244 13.49 -13.14 -4.75
N ARG A 245 14.49 -12.26 -4.63
CA ARG A 245 14.44 -11.09 -3.74
C ARG A 245 13.38 -10.09 -4.19
N TRP A 246 13.27 -9.83 -5.50
CA TRP A 246 12.25 -8.95 -6.05
C TRP A 246 10.84 -9.49 -5.78
N LYS A 247 10.62 -10.78 -5.99
CA LYS A 247 9.35 -11.46 -5.69
C LYS A 247 8.98 -11.31 -4.21
N GLN A 248 9.93 -11.56 -3.30
CA GLN A 248 9.70 -11.38 -1.86
C GLN A 248 9.31 -9.94 -1.49
N ILE A 249 9.90 -8.93 -2.13
CA ILE A 249 9.53 -7.53 -1.93
C ILE A 249 8.07 -7.29 -2.35
N VAL A 250 7.74 -7.66 -3.60
CA VAL A 250 6.43 -7.39 -4.19
C VAL A 250 5.33 -8.14 -3.46
N ASP A 251 5.51 -9.44 -3.23
CA ASP A 251 4.53 -10.29 -2.54
C ASP A 251 4.34 -9.86 -1.08
N GLY A 252 5.43 -9.50 -0.40
CA GLY A 252 5.38 -9.04 0.99
C GLY A 252 4.59 -7.74 1.14
N ILE A 253 4.77 -6.79 0.22
CA ILE A 253 4.05 -5.50 0.21
C ILE A 253 2.57 -5.72 -0.13
N TYR A 254 2.26 -6.47 -1.19
CA TYR A 254 0.86 -6.75 -1.54
C TYR A 254 0.14 -7.56 -0.46
N GLY A 255 0.81 -8.54 0.15
CA GLY A 255 0.27 -9.33 1.25
C GLY A 255 -0.05 -8.49 2.50
N ALA A 256 0.57 -7.32 2.64
CA ALA A 256 0.25 -6.34 3.69
C ALA A 256 -0.86 -5.35 3.31
N GLY A 257 -1.44 -5.47 2.11
CA GLY A 257 -2.43 -4.51 1.58
C GLY A 257 -1.81 -3.18 1.14
N GLU A 258 -0.50 -3.15 0.90
CA GLU A 258 0.24 -1.94 0.51
C GLU A 258 0.54 -1.86 -0.98
N LYS A 259 0.91 -0.65 -1.43
CA LYS A 259 1.29 -0.38 -2.81
C LYS A 259 2.81 -0.35 -2.97
N PRO A 260 3.41 -1.14 -3.88
CA PRO A 260 4.85 -1.13 -4.14
C PRO A 260 5.45 0.25 -4.45
N LEU A 261 4.77 1.07 -5.27
CA LEU A 261 5.25 2.42 -5.61
C LEU A 261 5.34 3.35 -4.40
N ARG A 262 4.36 3.30 -3.48
CA ARG A 262 4.41 4.07 -2.23
C ARG A 262 5.60 3.67 -1.37
N PHE A 263 5.82 2.36 -1.23
CA PHE A 263 6.98 1.84 -0.51
C PHE A 263 8.28 2.34 -1.15
N LEU A 264 8.41 2.19 -2.47
CA LEU A 264 9.61 2.62 -3.20
C LEU A 264 9.87 4.12 -3.01
N ARG A 265 8.82 4.95 -3.09
CA ARG A 265 8.90 6.39 -2.81
C ARG A 265 9.43 6.67 -1.41
N TYR A 266 8.90 5.98 -0.40
CA TYR A 266 9.32 6.19 0.99
C TYR A 266 10.74 5.68 1.24
N PHE A 267 11.11 4.55 0.64
CA PHE A 267 12.47 4.04 0.65
C PHE A 267 13.45 5.06 0.05
N VAL A 268 13.10 5.67 -1.10
CA VAL A 268 13.97 6.68 -1.72
C VAL A 268 14.20 7.87 -0.79
N PHE A 269 13.15 8.42 -0.17
CA PHE A 269 13.30 9.49 0.81
C PHE A 269 14.04 9.06 2.08
N ALA A 270 13.88 7.80 2.51
CA ALA A 270 14.48 7.25 3.72
C ALA A 270 15.96 6.84 3.55
N ASP A 271 16.40 6.48 2.34
CA ASP A 271 17.76 5.97 2.08
C ASP A 271 18.67 6.88 1.24
N PHE A 272 18.15 7.87 0.51
CA PHE A 272 18.97 8.72 -0.39
C PHE A 272 18.72 10.23 -0.26
N ASP A 273 19.70 11.04 -0.69
CA ASP A 273 19.53 12.49 -0.73
C ASP A 273 18.70 12.90 -1.94
N VAL A 274 17.50 13.40 -1.67
CA VAL A 274 16.55 13.83 -2.69
C VAL A 274 16.45 15.35 -2.62
N ALA A 275 17.06 16.03 -3.59
CA ALA A 275 17.04 17.49 -3.66
C ALA A 275 15.62 18.04 -3.91
N ASP A 276 14.81 17.34 -4.70
CA ASP A 276 13.41 17.70 -4.94
C ASP A 276 12.46 16.98 -3.97
N LEU A 277 12.01 17.69 -2.94
CA LEU A 277 11.03 17.20 -1.97
C LEU A 277 9.65 16.90 -2.60
N LYS A 278 9.46 17.17 -3.90
CA LYS A 278 8.25 16.86 -4.66
C LYS A 278 8.34 15.57 -5.48
N LEU A 279 9.35 14.72 -5.29
CA LEU A 279 9.44 13.44 -6.02
C LEU A 279 8.11 12.67 -5.92
N GLN A 280 7.41 12.57 -7.05
CA GLN A 280 6.16 11.82 -7.22
C GLN A 280 6.47 10.41 -7.74
N GLU A 281 5.49 9.50 -7.69
CA GLU A 281 5.67 8.08 -8.04
C GLU A 281 6.14 7.87 -9.49
N ASP A 282 5.71 8.72 -10.41
CA ASP A 282 6.10 8.75 -11.83
C ASP A 282 7.54 9.23 -12.05
N GLY A 283 8.02 10.18 -11.23
CA GLY A 283 9.39 10.71 -11.30
C GLY A 283 10.46 9.82 -10.68
N ILE A 284 10.10 8.72 -9.98
CA ILE A 284 11.06 7.85 -9.27
C ILE A 284 12.06 7.23 -10.25
N TYR A 285 11.62 6.84 -11.43
CA TYR A 285 12.48 6.20 -12.42
C TYR A 285 13.61 7.13 -12.87
N GLU A 286 13.25 8.34 -13.31
CA GLU A 286 14.23 9.35 -13.73
C GLU A 286 15.17 9.76 -12.61
N TRP A 287 14.66 9.74 -11.37
CA TRP A 287 15.49 9.96 -10.20
C TRP A 287 16.57 8.87 -10.06
N PHE A 288 16.24 7.59 -10.26
CA PHE A 288 17.25 6.52 -10.24
C PHE A 288 18.30 6.67 -11.35
N LEU A 289 17.88 7.03 -12.56
CA LEU A 289 18.81 7.26 -13.68
C LEU A 289 19.81 8.38 -13.37
N THR A 290 19.32 9.51 -12.87
CA THR A 290 20.14 10.70 -12.56
C THR A 290 21.01 10.50 -11.31
N ASN A 291 20.60 9.61 -10.38
CA ASN A 291 21.24 9.39 -9.08
C ASN A 291 21.87 7.99 -8.93
N ALA A 292 22.34 7.40 -10.03
CA ALA A 292 23.00 6.09 -10.03
C ALA A 292 24.21 6.02 -9.07
N HIS A 293 24.93 7.13 -8.93
CA HIS A 293 26.08 7.25 -8.02
C HIS A 293 25.71 7.09 -6.54
N GLN A 294 24.52 7.54 -6.11
CA GLN A 294 24.08 7.44 -4.71
C GLN A 294 23.54 6.06 -4.34
N THR A 295 22.98 5.36 -5.32
CA THR A 295 22.19 4.14 -5.11
C THR A 295 23.02 2.88 -5.32
N SER A 296 24.08 2.96 -6.13
CA SER A 296 24.92 1.82 -6.51
C SER A 296 24.15 0.67 -7.18
N HIS A 297 22.95 0.94 -7.71
CA HIS A 297 22.11 -0.08 -8.34
C HIS A 297 22.73 -0.64 -9.64
N GLN A 298 23.55 0.16 -10.32
CA GLN A 298 24.26 -0.26 -11.54
C GLN A 298 25.55 -1.04 -11.27
N THR A 299 26.25 -0.73 -10.17
CA THR A 299 27.54 -1.36 -9.85
C THR A 299 27.41 -2.55 -8.91
N ASN A 300 26.35 -2.58 -8.09
CA ASN A 300 26.04 -3.66 -7.16
C ASN A 300 24.51 -3.90 -7.08
N PRO A 301 23.89 -4.42 -8.15
CA PRO A 301 22.44 -4.62 -8.22
C PRO A 301 21.93 -5.60 -7.16
N LEU A 302 22.68 -6.67 -6.85
CA LEU A 302 22.30 -7.63 -5.81
C LEU A 302 22.34 -6.98 -4.41
N GLY A 303 23.40 -6.23 -4.10
CA GLY A 303 23.47 -5.50 -2.84
C GLY A 303 22.40 -4.41 -2.70
N PHE A 304 21.99 -3.79 -3.81
CA PHE A 304 20.87 -2.85 -3.80
C PHE A 304 19.53 -3.55 -3.50
N VAL A 305 19.21 -4.64 -4.19
CA VAL A 305 17.93 -5.35 -3.96
C VAL A 305 17.86 -5.97 -2.56
N GLU A 306 18.99 -6.38 -1.97
CA GLU A 306 19.03 -6.84 -0.57
C GLU A 306 18.71 -5.71 0.43
N ARG A 307 19.24 -4.49 0.22
CA ARG A 307 18.86 -3.32 1.04
C ARG A 307 17.39 -2.95 0.86
N LEU A 308 16.87 -3.06 -0.36
CA LEU A 308 15.46 -2.82 -0.67
C LEU A 308 14.57 -3.86 0.02
N LEU A 309 14.98 -5.14 0.05
CA LEU A 309 14.27 -6.20 0.76
C LEU A 309 14.30 -6.03 2.28
N GLU A 310 15.44 -5.62 2.86
CA GLU A 310 15.55 -5.29 4.28
C GLU A 310 14.54 -4.18 4.65
N ALA A 311 14.51 -3.11 3.85
CA ALA A 311 13.59 -2.00 4.04
C ALA A 311 12.12 -2.42 3.84
N SER A 312 11.81 -3.28 2.86
CA SER A 312 10.44 -3.74 2.61
C SER A 312 9.91 -4.60 3.75
N LYS A 313 10.75 -5.45 4.35
CA LYS A 313 10.40 -6.23 5.55
C LYS A 313 10.07 -5.32 6.74
N ALA A 314 10.89 -4.30 6.99
CA ALA A 314 10.63 -3.32 8.04
C ALA A 314 9.32 -2.54 7.76
N TYR A 315 9.13 -2.06 6.53
CA TYR A 315 7.91 -1.38 6.09
C TYR A 315 6.65 -2.22 6.34
N VAL A 316 6.67 -3.51 5.95
CA VAL A 316 5.58 -4.46 6.22
C VAL A 316 5.39 -4.67 7.72
N GLY A 317 6.46 -4.77 8.51
CA GLY A 317 6.39 -4.82 9.97
C GLY A 317 5.67 -3.61 10.56
N PHE A 318 5.95 -2.40 10.09
CA PHE A 318 5.29 -1.17 10.56
C PHE A 318 3.77 -1.22 10.33
N THR A 319 3.30 -1.79 9.21
CA THR A 319 1.85 -1.96 8.96
C THR A 319 1.17 -2.88 9.98
N LYS A 320 1.94 -3.76 10.63
CA LYS A 320 1.52 -4.72 11.66
C LYS A 320 1.84 -4.23 13.08
N ASN A 321 2.17 -2.95 13.25
CA ASN A 321 2.58 -2.33 14.51
C ASN A 321 3.84 -2.99 15.12
N GLN A 322 4.80 -3.40 14.29
CA GLN A 322 6.04 -4.04 14.74
C GLN A 322 7.25 -3.12 14.57
N ASN A 323 8.21 -3.23 15.47
CA ASN A 323 9.55 -2.68 15.33
C ASN A 323 10.34 -3.45 14.26
N PRO A 324 11.52 -2.95 13.81
CA PRO A 324 12.38 -3.66 12.87
C PRO A 324 12.80 -5.07 13.33
N ASP A 325 12.86 -5.31 14.65
CA ASP A 325 13.16 -6.62 15.26
C ASP A 325 11.94 -7.57 15.32
N GLY A 326 10.78 -7.14 14.81
CA GLY A 326 9.53 -7.91 14.80
C GLY A 326 8.70 -7.81 16.09
N THR A 327 9.20 -7.15 17.14
CA THR A 327 8.45 -6.97 18.40
C THR A 327 7.35 -5.93 18.26
N HIS A 328 6.29 -6.02 19.07
CA HIS A 328 5.21 -5.03 19.03
C HIS A 328 5.70 -3.63 19.46
N SER A 329 5.28 -2.61 18.74
CA SER A 329 5.63 -1.21 18.97
C SER A 329 4.42 -0.39 19.40
N ARG A 330 4.44 0.10 20.65
CA ARG A 330 3.39 0.98 21.18
C ARG A 330 3.29 2.28 20.37
N GLY A 331 4.41 2.91 20.05
CA GLY A 331 4.45 4.16 19.28
C GLY A 331 3.82 4.01 17.88
N ILE A 332 4.17 2.95 17.14
CA ILE A 332 3.59 2.70 15.81
C ILE A 332 2.09 2.36 15.92
N SER A 333 1.68 1.59 16.93
CA SER A 333 0.25 1.34 17.18
C SER A 333 -0.51 2.64 17.41
N ASN A 334 0.04 3.54 18.24
CA ASN A 334 -0.55 4.83 18.53
C ASN A 334 -0.62 5.73 17.28
N THR A 335 0.41 5.77 16.42
CA THR A 335 0.37 6.55 15.17
C THR A 335 -0.73 6.06 14.23
N ARG A 336 -1.00 4.75 14.22
CA ARG A 336 -2.10 4.16 13.44
C ARG A 336 -3.48 4.53 14.01
N ILE A 337 -3.66 4.54 15.33
CA ILE A 337 -4.92 5.00 15.95
C ILE A 337 -5.14 6.49 15.64
N LEU A 338 -4.08 7.31 15.72
CA LEU A 338 -4.09 8.75 15.49
C LEU A 338 -4.32 9.14 14.01
N GLY A 339 -3.66 8.44 13.09
CA GLY A 339 -3.66 8.72 11.65
C GLY A 339 -4.71 7.99 10.83
N GLY A 340 -5.25 6.89 11.37
CA GLY A 340 -6.07 5.94 10.62
C GLY A 340 -5.27 5.26 9.50
N SER A 341 -5.97 4.76 8.48
CA SER A 341 -5.35 4.06 7.34
C SER A 341 -4.71 4.99 6.30
N ALA A 342 -5.02 6.29 6.34
CA ALA A 342 -4.68 7.24 5.28
C ALA A 342 -3.30 7.89 5.45
N ILE A 343 -2.85 8.14 6.68
CA ILE A 343 -1.65 8.91 6.96
C ILE A 343 -0.47 7.97 7.20
N ARG A 344 0.48 7.95 6.27
CA ARG A 344 1.61 7.01 6.27
C ARG A 344 2.97 7.66 6.01
N GLN A 345 3.00 8.96 5.76
CA GLN A 345 4.22 9.69 5.43
C GLN A 345 5.30 9.49 6.50
N HIS A 346 4.93 9.43 7.77
CA HIS A 346 5.85 9.16 8.88
C HIS A 346 6.64 7.85 8.78
N TYR A 347 6.21 6.89 7.94
CA TYR A 347 6.98 5.68 7.67
C TYR A 347 8.34 6.00 7.01
N ILE A 348 8.50 7.17 6.39
CA ILE A 348 9.79 7.65 5.89
C ILE A 348 10.80 7.81 7.05
N LEU A 349 10.37 8.38 8.19
CA LEU A 349 11.22 8.49 9.39
C LEU A 349 11.47 7.11 10.03
N LEU A 350 10.44 6.26 10.09
CA LEU A 350 10.60 4.89 10.60
C LEU A 350 11.59 4.08 9.76
N LEU A 351 11.53 4.21 8.43
CA LEU A 351 12.48 3.58 7.53
C LEU A 351 13.89 4.16 7.70
N ALA A 352 14.04 5.49 7.79
CA ALA A 352 15.34 6.13 7.98
C ALA A 352 15.99 5.69 9.32
N GLY A 353 15.19 5.55 10.37
CA GLY A 353 15.65 5.11 11.69
C GLY A 353 15.73 3.61 11.90
N ARG A 354 15.37 2.76 10.91
CA ARG A 354 15.20 1.30 11.11
C ARG A 354 16.45 0.54 11.60
N LYS A 355 17.63 1.16 11.50
CA LYS A 355 18.93 0.61 11.92
C LYS A 355 19.37 1.08 13.31
N LEU A 356 18.58 1.91 13.99
CA LEU A 356 18.83 2.31 15.37
C LEU A 356 18.70 1.11 16.31
N SER A 357 19.32 1.22 17.49
CA SER A 357 19.12 0.27 18.57
C SER A 357 17.64 0.24 18.99
N LYS A 358 17.21 -0.87 19.59
CA LYS A 358 15.82 -1.05 20.05
C LYS A 358 15.34 0.12 20.93
N LEU A 359 16.19 0.59 21.83
CA LEU A 359 15.88 1.71 22.72
C LEU A 359 15.66 3.02 21.95
N ASN A 360 16.58 3.37 21.05
CA ASN A 360 16.49 4.61 20.28
C ASN A 360 15.37 4.56 19.24
N PHE A 361 15.13 3.39 18.62
CA PHE A 361 14.00 3.22 17.72
C PHE A 361 12.66 3.40 18.46
N GLN A 362 12.53 2.85 19.68
CA GLN A 362 11.34 3.08 20.49
C GLN A 362 11.13 4.59 20.76
N GLN A 363 12.18 5.30 21.19
CA GLN A 363 12.12 6.75 21.39
C GLN A 363 11.77 7.50 20.10
N LEU A 364 12.27 7.06 18.94
CA LEU A 364 11.91 7.62 17.64
C LEU A 364 10.41 7.45 17.37
N THR A 365 9.82 6.28 17.65
CA THR A 365 8.39 6.05 17.43
C THR A 365 7.51 6.94 18.31
N GLU A 366 7.93 7.17 19.57
CA GLU A 366 7.25 8.07 20.51
C GLU A 366 7.31 9.53 20.02
N GLU A 367 8.47 9.96 19.51
CA GLU A 367 8.63 11.32 18.99
C GLU A 367 7.89 11.56 17.67
N ILE A 368 7.85 10.55 16.79
CA ILE A 368 7.04 10.57 15.57
C ILE A 368 5.56 10.69 15.93
N GLU A 369 5.06 9.89 16.88
CA GLU A 369 3.69 9.98 17.36
C GLU A 369 3.38 11.39 17.87
N ASN A 370 4.29 11.96 18.67
CA ASN A 370 4.09 13.27 19.26
C ASN A 370 4.06 14.40 18.23
N LEU A 371 5.01 14.37 17.30
CA LEU A 371 5.08 15.35 16.23
C LEU A 371 3.89 15.23 15.29
N MET A 372 3.49 14.00 14.94
CA MET A 372 2.32 13.73 14.12
C MET A 372 1.04 14.27 14.77
N PHE A 373 0.88 14.10 16.09
CA PHE A 373 -0.26 14.67 16.81
C PHE A 373 -0.29 16.20 16.68
N ALA A 374 0.84 16.87 16.92
CA ALA A 374 0.95 18.31 16.82
C ALA A 374 0.53 18.81 15.43
N TYR A 375 1.07 18.22 14.35
CA TYR A 375 0.70 18.60 12.97
C TYR A 375 -0.78 18.38 12.64
N LEU A 376 -1.37 17.29 13.14
CA LEU A 376 -2.77 16.96 12.85
C LEU A 376 -3.75 17.84 13.61
N ILE A 377 -3.41 18.23 14.84
CA ILE A 377 -4.29 19.06 15.66
C ILE A 377 -4.26 20.53 15.24
N THR A 378 -3.12 20.99 14.70
CA THR A 378 -2.97 22.34 14.12
C THR A 378 -3.49 22.43 12.68
N ASN A 379 -4.09 21.37 12.14
CA ASN A 379 -4.56 21.29 10.75
C ASN A 379 -3.50 21.72 9.73
N THR A 380 -2.23 21.40 9.98
CA THR A 380 -1.14 21.74 9.06
C THR A 380 -1.33 21.04 7.72
N ALA A 381 -1.04 21.75 6.63
CA ALA A 381 -1.17 21.21 5.29
C ALA A 381 -0.32 19.94 5.12
N THR A 382 -0.90 18.91 4.49
CA THR A 382 -0.25 17.61 4.25
C THR A 382 1.13 17.74 3.62
N ARG A 383 1.30 18.69 2.70
CA ARG A 383 2.58 18.97 2.01
C ARG A 383 3.66 19.44 2.98
N ASP A 384 3.31 20.26 3.97
CA ASP A 384 4.27 20.82 4.91
C ASP A 384 4.64 19.79 5.98
N TYR A 385 3.69 18.94 6.38
CA TYR A 385 3.98 17.75 7.18
C TYR A 385 4.95 16.80 6.47
N GLU A 386 4.67 16.45 5.21
CA GLU A 386 5.54 15.57 4.42
C GLU A 386 6.93 16.16 4.25
N ARG A 387 7.03 17.46 3.95
CA ARG A 387 8.32 18.17 3.88
C ARG A 387 9.13 18.00 5.16
N SER A 388 8.49 18.24 6.31
CA SER A 388 9.12 18.11 7.61
C SER A 388 9.66 16.69 7.84
N VAL A 389 8.84 15.67 7.55
CA VAL A 389 9.21 14.25 7.67
C VAL A 389 10.42 13.90 6.79
N VAL A 390 10.45 14.36 5.54
CA VAL A 390 11.56 14.09 4.62
C VAL A 390 12.86 14.77 5.09
N GLU A 391 12.78 16.01 5.59
CA GLU A 391 13.92 16.70 6.21
C GLU A 391 14.47 15.95 7.42
N GLY A 392 13.58 15.43 8.27
CA GLY A 392 13.97 14.62 9.42
C GLY A 392 14.67 13.34 9.00
N ALA A 393 14.17 12.64 7.98
CA ALA A 393 14.82 11.44 7.45
C ALA A 393 16.20 11.74 6.85
N ARG A 394 16.35 12.88 6.16
CA ARG A 394 17.65 13.33 5.64
C ARG A 394 18.68 13.57 6.75
N GLN A 395 18.26 14.13 7.88
CA GLN A 395 19.13 14.32 9.04
C GLN A 395 19.42 12.99 9.74
N LEU A 396 18.38 12.19 10.01
CA LEU A 396 18.46 10.91 10.72
C LEU A 396 19.34 9.87 10.00
N ARG A 397 19.40 9.89 8.67
CA ARG A 397 20.25 8.99 7.91
C ARG A 397 21.76 9.30 8.05
N LYS A 398 22.12 10.52 8.48
CA LYS A 398 23.52 10.96 8.60
C LYS A 398 24.13 10.66 9.97
N ILE A 399 23.34 10.18 10.92
CA ILE A 399 23.76 10.01 12.31
C ILE A 399 23.94 8.53 12.65
N CYS A 400 24.77 8.27 13.67
CA CYS A 400 24.88 6.94 14.27
C CYS A 400 23.95 6.82 15.50
N ASP A 401 23.83 5.61 16.05
CA ASP A 401 22.98 5.35 17.22
C ASP A 401 23.35 6.21 18.44
N SER A 402 24.65 6.51 18.63
CA SER A 402 25.15 7.39 19.70
C SER A 402 24.68 8.84 19.60
N ASP A 403 24.38 9.30 18.39
CA ASP A 403 24.05 10.70 18.10
C ASP A 403 22.53 10.95 18.11
N PHE A 404 21.74 9.87 18.23
CA PHE A 404 20.28 9.92 18.14
C PHE A 404 19.66 10.89 19.16
N LEU A 405 20.20 10.95 20.38
CA LEU A 405 19.68 11.83 21.43
C LEU A 405 19.83 13.32 21.06
N SER A 406 20.93 13.68 20.40
CA SER A 406 21.16 15.05 19.91
C SER A 406 20.20 15.39 18.78
N PHE A 407 20.08 14.50 17.79
CA PHE A 407 19.08 14.64 16.72
C PHE A 407 17.67 14.80 17.28
N ARG A 408 17.30 14.00 18.28
CA ARG A 408 15.99 14.08 18.94
C ARG A 408 15.76 15.45 19.56
N ALA A 409 16.75 15.95 20.30
CA ALA A 409 16.67 17.22 21.02
C ALA A 409 16.67 18.45 20.09
N GLU A 410 17.24 18.33 18.89
CA GLU A 410 17.27 19.41 17.89
C GLU A 410 16.02 19.33 17.00
N TYR A 411 15.87 18.26 16.21
CA TYR A 411 14.85 18.18 15.17
C TYR A 411 13.42 18.20 15.72
N PHE A 412 13.08 17.30 16.66
CA PHE A 412 11.71 17.20 17.15
C PHE A 412 11.32 18.40 18.03
N LYS A 413 12.24 18.87 18.87
CA LYS A 413 12.01 20.02 19.73
C LYS A 413 11.76 21.29 18.90
N ASP A 414 12.59 21.54 17.89
CA ASP A 414 12.46 22.72 17.04
C ASP A 414 11.15 22.70 16.25
N ARG A 415 10.77 21.56 15.67
CA ARG A 415 9.50 21.43 14.93
C ARG A 415 8.29 21.61 15.84
N LYS A 416 8.30 21.06 17.05
CA LYS A 416 7.22 21.28 18.04
C LYS A 416 7.17 22.73 18.52
N ALA A 417 8.32 23.38 18.71
CA ALA A 417 8.38 24.79 19.08
C ALA A 417 7.77 25.70 18.01
N GLN A 418 8.01 25.42 16.73
CA GLN A 418 7.39 26.15 15.61
C GLN A 418 5.86 26.04 15.59
N LEU A 419 5.31 24.91 16.06
CA LEU A 419 3.86 24.67 16.15
C LEU A 419 3.24 25.17 17.46
N SER A 420 4.03 25.69 18.41
CA SER A 420 3.58 25.96 19.77
C SER A 420 2.36 26.87 19.85
N ARG A 421 2.36 27.99 19.12
CA ARG A 421 1.24 28.95 19.15
C ARG A 421 -0.04 28.29 18.65
N ASP A 422 0.01 27.77 17.43
CA ASP A 422 -1.13 27.18 16.75
C ASP A 422 -1.67 25.96 17.51
N PHE A 423 -0.80 25.17 18.13
CA PHE A 423 -1.17 24.04 18.97
C PHE A 423 -2.03 24.46 20.16
N GLY A 424 -1.61 25.51 20.87
CA GLY A 424 -2.37 26.06 21.99
C GLY A 424 -3.69 26.66 21.55
N ASP A 425 -3.67 27.45 20.48
CA ASP A 425 -4.88 28.07 19.93
C ASP A 425 -5.89 27.02 19.46
N ALA A 426 -5.43 25.96 18.77
CA ALA A 426 -6.26 24.88 18.29
C ALA A 426 -6.98 24.16 19.45
N LEU A 427 -6.25 23.76 20.50
CA LEU A 427 -6.84 23.05 21.63
C LEU A 427 -7.71 23.95 22.53
N ASN A 428 -7.29 25.20 22.78
CA ASN A 428 -8.07 26.14 23.61
C ASN A 428 -9.40 26.54 22.97
N LYS A 429 -9.53 26.45 21.65
CA LYS A 429 -10.75 26.80 20.90
C LYS A 429 -11.49 25.58 20.35
N MET A 430 -10.98 24.37 20.60
CA MET A 430 -11.47 23.14 20.01
C MET A 430 -12.92 22.80 20.39
N TYR A 431 -13.68 22.45 19.35
CA TYR A 431 -14.95 21.72 19.41
C TYR A 431 -14.78 20.30 18.88
N SER A 432 -15.74 19.42 19.17
CA SER A 432 -15.71 18.01 18.80
C SER A 432 -15.66 17.77 17.28
N TRP A 433 -16.19 18.68 16.47
CA TRP A 433 -16.19 18.61 15.00
C TRP A 433 -14.92 19.15 14.32
N ASP A 434 -14.05 19.87 15.04
CA ASP A 434 -12.81 20.43 14.47
C ASP A 434 -11.80 19.34 14.10
N THR A 435 -12.02 18.11 14.59
CA THR A 435 -11.22 16.95 14.24
C THR A 435 -12.10 15.71 14.07
N ARG A 436 -11.53 14.67 13.45
CA ARG A 436 -12.28 13.41 13.24
C ARG A 436 -12.57 12.75 14.59
N ALA A 437 -13.74 12.15 14.74
CA ALA A 437 -14.19 11.54 16.00
C ALA A 437 -13.17 10.53 16.59
N PHE A 438 -12.56 9.68 15.76
CA PHE A 438 -11.54 8.72 16.22
C PHE A 438 -10.28 9.42 16.77
N ARG A 439 -9.94 10.61 16.27
CA ARG A 439 -8.80 11.42 16.70
C ARG A 439 -9.13 12.20 17.98
N LEU A 440 -10.35 12.72 18.09
CA LEU A 440 -10.84 13.30 19.34
C LEU A 440 -10.81 12.26 20.47
N ARG A 441 -11.26 11.03 20.17
CA ARG A 441 -11.19 9.91 21.11
C ARG A 441 -9.75 9.56 21.49
N TYR A 442 -8.81 9.58 20.53
CA TYR A 442 -7.38 9.41 20.80
C TYR A 442 -6.85 10.49 21.76
N LEU A 443 -7.18 11.76 21.51
CA LEU A 443 -6.80 12.89 22.38
C LEU A 443 -7.30 12.68 23.81
N LEU A 444 -8.59 12.40 23.98
CA LEU A 444 -9.19 12.16 25.31
C LEU A 444 -8.58 10.92 25.99
N ALA A 445 -8.31 9.86 25.24
CA ALA A 445 -7.64 8.66 25.75
C ALA A 445 -6.21 8.97 26.24
N LYS A 446 -5.43 9.75 25.49
CA LYS A 446 -4.06 10.15 25.89
C LYS A 446 -4.05 11.09 27.08
N LEU A 447 -4.99 12.05 27.16
CA LEU A 447 -5.15 12.93 28.33
C LEU A 447 -5.50 12.12 29.59
N THR A 448 -6.41 11.15 29.45
CA THR A 448 -6.82 10.26 30.55
C THR A 448 -5.65 9.37 30.98
N GLN A 449 -4.99 8.72 30.01
CA GLN A 449 -3.82 7.88 30.24
C GLN A 449 -2.70 8.64 30.96
N ALA A 450 -2.39 9.87 30.53
CA ALA A 450 -1.29 10.62 31.12
C ALA A 450 -1.50 10.89 32.61
N ILE A 451 -2.74 11.10 33.04
CA ILE A 451 -3.08 11.30 34.46
C ILE A 451 -2.93 9.98 35.23
N ASP A 452 -3.45 8.88 34.68
CA ASP A 452 -3.37 7.57 35.34
C ASP A 452 -1.92 7.07 35.41
N VAL A 453 -1.11 7.27 34.37
CA VAL A 453 0.33 6.95 34.38
C VAL A 453 1.10 7.80 35.41
N ARG A 454 0.73 9.08 35.61
CA ARG A 454 1.32 9.91 36.68
C ARG A 454 1.00 9.37 38.08
N ALA A 455 -0.15 8.75 38.26
CA ALA A 455 -0.59 8.21 39.54
C ALA A 455 -0.08 6.79 39.81
N TYR A 456 -0.16 5.91 38.80
CA TYR A 456 0.02 4.46 38.96
C TYR A 456 1.25 3.90 38.22
N GLY A 457 1.94 4.72 37.41
CA GLY A 457 3.06 4.33 36.57
C GLY A 457 2.66 3.78 35.19
N ASP A 458 3.65 3.55 34.33
CA ASP A 458 3.47 3.08 32.95
C ASP A 458 3.43 1.53 32.81
N ALA A 459 3.40 0.83 33.94
CA ALA A 459 3.38 -0.63 33.97
C ALA A 459 1.97 -1.18 33.69
N GLY A 460 1.90 -2.38 33.07
CA GLY A 460 0.64 -3.08 32.85
C GLY A 460 -0.31 -2.34 31.89
N SER A 461 -1.59 -2.32 32.23
CA SER A 461 -2.66 -1.73 31.40
C SER A 461 -2.59 -0.22 31.29
N TYR A 462 -2.02 0.49 32.27
CA TYR A 462 -1.96 1.96 32.25
C TYR A 462 -1.08 2.50 31.12
N GLY A 463 -0.02 1.77 30.75
CA GLY A 463 0.86 2.13 29.64
C GLY A 463 0.35 1.74 28.25
N ASP A 464 -0.72 0.96 28.15
CA ASP A 464 -1.34 0.61 26.87
C ASP A 464 -2.52 1.55 26.58
N LEU A 465 -2.40 2.34 25.50
CA LEU A 465 -3.47 3.25 25.09
C LEU A 465 -4.79 2.52 24.81
N MET A 466 -4.74 1.24 24.42
CA MET A 466 -5.94 0.44 24.16
C MET A 466 -6.79 0.22 25.42
N HIS A 467 -6.21 0.30 26.63
CA HIS A 467 -6.98 0.28 27.87
C HIS A 467 -8.02 1.42 27.95
N TYR A 468 -7.69 2.56 27.34
CA TYR A 468 -8.56 3.74 27.28
C TYR A 468 -9.34 3.79 25.96
N TYR A 469 -8.69 3.54 24.82
CA TYR A 469 -9.29 3.74 23.51
C TYR A 469 -10.36 2.70 23.13
N ASN A 470 -10.34 1.50 23.72
CA ASN A 470 -11.23 0.39 23.37
C ASN A 470 -12.73 0.74 23.44
N ALA A 471 -13.55 -0.06 22.75
CA ALA A 471 -14.99 0.17 22.56
C ALA A 471 -15.85 0.16 23.84
N ASN A 472 -15.31 -0.28 24.99
CA ASN A 472 -16.05 -0.25 26.26
C ASN A 472 -16.04 1.13 26.93
N ASN A 473 -15.32 2.09 26.35
CA ASN A 473 -15.29 3.47 26.81
C ASN A 473 -15.95 4.38 25.76
N ASP A 474 -16.67 5.39 26.21
CA ASP A 474 -17.37 6.35 25.37
C ASP A 474 -16.95 7.78 25.70
N VAL A 475 -17.06 8.66 24.69
CA VAL A 475 -16.89 10.09 24.90
C VAL A 475 -18.17 10.64 25.49
N GLU A 476 -18.08 11.16 26.70
CA GLU A 476 -19.17 11.74 27.47
C GLU A 476 -19.14 13.27 27.44
N HIS A 477 -20.33 13.87 27.37
CA HIS A 477 -20.55 15.31 27.43
C HIS A 477 -21.01 15.69 28.84
N ILE A 478 -20.15 16.31 29.64
CA ILE A 478 -20.47 16.63 31.04
C ILE A 478 -21.74 17.49 31.10
N TYR A 479 -21.79 18.58 30.32
CA TYR A 479 -23.03 19.23 29.93
C TYR A 479 -23.60 18.54 28.67
N PRO A 480 -24.80 17.93 28.71
CA PRO A 480 -25.33 17.15 27.60
C PRO A 480 -25.64 18.00 26.35
N ILE A 481 -25.59 17.37 25.16
CA ILE A 481 -26.05 18.00 23.91
C ILE A 481 -27.57 18.27 23.95
N SER A 482 -28.33 17.34 24.53
CA SER A 482 -29.79 17.47 24.71
C SER A 482 -30.12 17.46 26.20
N PRO A 483 -29.81 18.55 26.93
CA PRO A 483 -29.88 18.58 28.39
C PRO A 483 -31.32 18.46 28.88
N SER A 484 -31.53 17.68 29.95
CA SER A 484 -32.77 17.70 30.71
C SER A 484 -33.04 19.09 31.29
N GLU A 485 -34.27 19.34 31.74
CA GLU A 485 -34.61 20.61 32.41
C GLU A 485 -33.71 20.85 33.63
N SER A 486 -33.49 19.83 34.46
CA SER A 486 -32.58 19.91 35.61
C SER A 486 -31.14 20.23 35.21
N ALA A 487 -30.65 19.67 34.10
CA ALA A 487 -29.30 19.95 33.60
C ALA A 487 -29.17 21.39 33.07
N ARG A 488 -30.21 21.92 32.41
CA ARG A 488 -30.23 23.33 31.96
C ARG A 488 -30.24 24.29 33.15
N LEU A 489 -31.08 24.03 34.14
CA LEU A 489 -31.17 24.86 35.35
C LEU A 489 -29.86 24.84 36.16
N GLU A 490 -29.20 23.68 36.29
CA GLU A 490 -27.93 23.57 36.99
C GLU A 490 -26.78 24.28 36.24
N PHE A 491 -26.76 24.20 34.90
CA PHE A 491 -25.72 24.83 34.09
C PHE A 491 -25.85 26.36 34.03
N GLY A 492 -27.08 26.86 34.03
CA GLY A 492 -27.40 28.28 33.85
C GLY A 492 -27.37 28.71 32.37
N ASP A 493 -27.42 30.02 32.16
CA ASP A 493 -27.40 30.60 30.81
C ASP A 493 -26.03 30.41 30.16
N ALA A 494 -26.00 29.76 28.99
CA ALA A 494 -24.81 29.61 28.17
C ALA A 494 -24.75 30.76 27.15
N SER A 495 -23.63 31.49 27.12
CA SER A 495 -23.40 32.50 26.08
C SER A 495 -23.05 31.87 24.73
N ASP A 496 -22.48 30.67 24.77
CA ASP A 496 -22.13 29.85 23.61
C ASP A 496 -23.09 28.66 23.46
N ALA A 497 -23.92 28.66 22.41
CA ALA A 497 -24.83 27.57 22.11
C ALA A 497 -24.13 26.24 21.78
N ALA A 498 -22.85 26.29 21.42
CA ALA A 498 -22.00 25.14 21.09
C ALA A 498 -21.18 24.62 22.29
N ILE A 499 -21.38 25.16 23.51
CA ILE A 499 -20.57 24.83 24.69
C ILE A 499 -20.49 23.34 24.99
N ALA A 500 -21.55 22.58 24.71
CA ALA A 500 -21.59 21.13 24.91
C ALA A 500 -20.50 20.41 24.10
N SER A 501 -20.13 20.94 22.93
CA SER A 501 -19.17 20.32 22.03
C SER A 501 -17.73 20.77 22.26
N LYS A 502 -17.48 21.70 23.19
CA LYS A 502 -16.11 22.13 23.53
C LYS A 502 -15.31 21.01 24.16
N LEU A 503 -14.00 20.93 23.85
CA LEU A 503 -13.09 19.94 24.44
C LEU A 503 -13.13 19.92 25.97
N GLY A 504 -13.22 21.10 26.60
CA GLY A 504 -13.36 21.23 28.05
C GLY A 504 -14.59 20.55 28.63
N ASN A 505 -15.62 20.31 27.84
CA ASN A 505 -16.85 19.63 28.24
C ASN A 505 -16.81 18.11 28.02
N LEU A 506 -15.77 17.60 27.36
CA LEU A 506 -15.67 16.20 26.99
C LEU A 506 -14.79 15.40 27.95
N VAL A 507 -15.18 14.17 28.24
CA VAL A 507 -14.37 13.22 29.00
C VAL A 507 -14.53 11.82 28.43
N LEU A 508 -13.52 10.97 28.62
CA LEU A 508 -13.64 9.55 28.32
C LEU A 508 -14.12 8.83 29.58
N VAL A 509 -15.17 8.02 29.47
CA VAL A 509 -15.75 7.28 30.61
C VAL A 509 -16.22 5.91 30.14
N GLU A 510 -16.35 4.96 31.06
CA GLU A 510 -16.87 3.63 30.79
C GLU A 510 -18.30 3.71 30.24
N GLN A 511 -18.60 2.91 29.22
CA GLN A 511 -19.91 2.83 28.60
C GLN A 511 -21.03 2.49 29.59
N ALA A 512 -20.73 1.64 30.59
CA ALA A 512 -21.68 1.30 31.65
C ALA A 512 -22.09 2.54 32.47
N ILE A 513 -21.15 3.43 32.77
CA ILE A 513 -21.40 4.69 33.48
C ILE A 513 -22.12 5.67 32.54
N ASN A 514 -21.66 5.81 31.30
CA ASN A 514 -22.24 6.73 30.31
C ASN A 514 -23.75 6.46 30.08
N ARG A 515 -24.13 5.19 29.95
CA ARG A 515 -25.54 4.78 29.78
C ARG A 515 -26.44 5.18 30.95
N LEU A 516 -25.89 5.23 32.17
CA LEU A 516 -26.65 5.57 33.38
C LEU A 516 -26.80 7.08 33.58
N ILE A 517 -25.76 7.87 33.29
CA ILE A 517 -25.79 9.33 33.47
C ILE A 517 -26.63 10.05 32.42
N SER A 518 -26.58 9.60 31.16
CA SER A 518 -27.39 10.13 30.04
C SER A 518 -27.41 11.68 30.00
N ASN A 519 -28.58 12.28 29.77
CA ASN A 519 -28.79 13.73 29.70
C ASN A 519 -29.05 14.39 31.08
N GLY A 520 -28.61 13.75 32.16
CA GLY A 520 -28.80 14.19 33.55
C GLY A 520 -28.01 15.45 33.92
N ALA A 521 -28.35 16.01 35.08
CA ALA A 521 -27.68 17.20 35.63
C ALA A 521 -26.29 16.84 36.21
N TYR A 522 -25.37 17.79 36.27
CA TYR A 522 -23.98 17.52 36.66
C TYR A 522 -23.85 16.93 38.08
N THR A 523 -24.66 17.40 39.02
CA THR A 523 -24.79 16.81 40.36
C THR A 523 -25.11 15.31 40.34
N GLN A 524 -25.97 14.87 39.43
CA GLN A 524 -26.31 13.45 39.25
C GLN A 524 -25.13 12.68 38.64
N LYS A 525 -24.49 13.25 37.62
CA LYS A 525 -23.34 12.63 36.95
C LYS A 525 -22.18 12.39 37.92
N LYS A 526 -21.88 13.36 38.80
CA LYS A 526 -20.81 13.25 39.81
C LYS A 526 -20.95 12.00 40.68
N MET A 527 -22.16 11.60 41.07
CA MET A 527 -22.35 10.41 41.92
C MET A 527 -21.84 9.13 41.24
N LEU A 528 -22.01 9.03 39.92
CA LEU A 528 -21.55 7.88 39.13
C LEU A 528 -20.09 8.02 38.70
N TYR A 529 -19.60 9.24 38.46
CA TYR A 529 -18.18 9.49 38.16
C TYR A 529 -17.24 9.00 39.26
N ALA A 530 -17.67 8.98 40.52
CA ALA A 530 -16.89 8.42 41.62
C ALA A 530 -16.52 6.94 41.44
N GLN A 531 -17.28 6.21 40.61
CA GLN A 531 -17.11 4.78 40.33
C GLN A 531 -16.25 4.50 39.10
N SER A 532 -15.89 5.52 38.31
CA SER A 532 -15.03 5.35 37.13
C SER A 532 -13.66 4.85 37.55
N GLN A 533 -12.99 4.07 36.71
CA GLN A 533 -11.60 3.65 36.91
C GLN A 533 -10.62 4.77 36.54
N PHE A 534 -11.04 5.72 35.72
CA PHE A 534 -10.21 6.81 35.23
C PHE A 534 -10.11 7.94 36.25
N LEU A 535 -8.89 8.28 36.67
CA LEU A 535 -8.68 9.25 37.74
C LEU A 535 -9.18 10.66 37.37
N ILE A 536 -9.05 11.06 36.11
CA ILE A 536 -9.56 12.36 35.63
C ILE A 536 -11.08 12.50 35.78
N VAL A 537 -11.81 11.38 35.66
CA VAL A 537 -13.28 11.32 35.83
C VAL A 537 -13.62 11.30 37.32
N ARG A 538 -12.98 10.42 38.10
CA ARG A 538 -13.21 10.32 39.55
C ARG A 538 -13.01 11.65 40.26
N CYS A 539 -11.97 12.40 39.89
CA CYS A 539 -11.66 13.69 40.47
C CYS A 539 -12.70 14.78 40.17
N GLN A 540 -13.63 14.58 39.22
CA GLN A 540 -14.81 15.44 39.06
C GLN A 540 -15.83 15.24 40.18
N ALA A 541 -15.93 14.03 40.73
CA ALA A 541 -16.89 13.69 41.78
C ALA A 541 -16.39 14.07 43.17
N ALA A 542 -15.22 13.55 43.53
CA ALA A 542 -14.58 13.77 44.81
C ALA A 542 -13.08 13.53 44.67
N ARG A 543 -12.25 14.34 45.35
CA ARG A 543 -10.81 14.08 45.43
C ARG A 543 -10.59 12.89 46.37
N PRO A 544 -10.14 11.74 45.88
CA PRO A 544 -9.85 10.62 46.77
C PRO A 544 -8.73 11.03 47.72
N SER A 545 -8.90 10.82 49.03
CA SER A 545 -7.84 11.03 50.00
C SER A 545 -6.96 9.77 50.04
N PHE A 546 -5.73 9.90 49.53
CA PHE A 546 -4.67 8.92 49.72
C PHE A 546 -3.62 9.51 50.68
N GLY A 547 -2.74 8.66 51.22
CA GLY A 547 -1.77 9.03 52.26
C GLY A 547 -0.88 10.22 51.87
N VAL A 548 -0.34 10.92 52.88
CA VAL A 548 0.43 12.16 52.69
C VAL A 548 1.72 11.89 51.90
N ALA A 549 1.82 12.45 50.69
CA ALA A 549 3.02 12.56 49.82
C ALA A 549 3.38 11.40 48.85
N ASP A 550 2.43 10.58 48.41
CA ASP A 550 2.67 9.62 47.31
C ASP A 550 2.49 10.23 45.89
N GLN A 551 2.93 9.50 44.84
CA GLN A 551 2.77 9.93 43.44
C GLN A 551 1.30 10.17 43.05
N ILE A 552 0.39 9.38 43.62
CA ILE A 552 -1.06 9.47 43.40
C ILE A 552 -1.60 10.81 43.90
N THR A 553 -1.19 11.24 45.09
CA THR A 553 -1.59 12.51 45.69
C THR A 553 -1.15 13.69 44.82
N ARG A 554 0.09 13.67 44.30
CA ARG A 554 0.57 14.70 43.37
C ARG A 554 -0.25 14.74 42.09
N ALA A 555 -0.54 13.58 41.49
CA ALA A 555 -1.38 13.47 40.30
C ALA A 555 -2.78 14.07 40.55
N ILE A 556 -3.43 13.72 41.67
CA ILE A 556 -4.75 14.24 42.04
C ILE A 556 -4.73 15.76 42.26
N THR A 557 -3.72 16.27 42.96
CA THR A 557 -3.62 17.72 43.23
C THR A 557 -3.46 18.55 41.96
N SER A 558 -2.89 17.97 40.90
CA SER A 558 -2.73 18.64 39.61
C SER A 558 -4.05 18.77 38.82
N ILE A 559 -5.10 18.03 39.19
CA ILE A 559 -6.38 18.04 38.49
C ILE A 559 -7.31 19.12 39.09
N PRO A 560 -7.79 20.09 38.29
CA PRO A 560 -8.73 21.08 38.77
C PRO A 560 -10.07 20.42 39.15
N SER A 561 -10.67 20.92 40.23
CA SER A 561 -11.97 20.49 40.73
C SER A 561 -13.02 21.51 40.34
N PHE A 562 -14.16 21.06 39.83
CA PHE A 562 -15.27 21.92 39.42
C PHE A 562 -16.52 21.58 40.22
N PRO A 563 -16.74 22.17 41.41
CA PRO A 563 -17.91 21.85 42.23
C PRO A 563 -19.24 22.15 41.52
N ILE A 564 -19.24 23.21 40.69
CA ILE A 564 -20.34 23.69 39.87
C ILE A 564 -19.92 23.56 38.40
N TRP A 565 -20.84 23.09 37.55
CA TRP A 565 -20.58 22.96 36.11
C TRP A 565 -21.35 24.02 35.33
N ASN A 566 -20.62 25.00 34.80
CA ASN A 566 -21.14 26.09 33.99
C ASN A 566 -20.15 26.42 32.86
N GLU A 567 -20.44 27.43 32.04
CA GLU A 567 -19.57 27.83 30.92
C GLU A 567 -18.15 28.20 31.35
N ARG A 568 -18.00 28.83 32.53
CA ARG A 568 -16.68 29.16 33.09
C ARG A 568 -15.89 27.89 33.42
N ALA A 569 -16.52 26.90 34.05
CA ALA A 569 -15.90 25.62 34.37
C ALA A 569 -15.44 24.87 33.10
N VAL A 570 -16.26 24.89 32.03
CA VAL A 570 -15.89 24.32 30.73
C VAL A 570 -14.63 24.98 30.17
N SER A 571 -14.56 26.32 30.20
CA SER A 571 -13.44 27.10 29.67
C SER A 571 -12.15 26.93 30.49
N GLU A 572 -12.27 26.89 31.83
CA GLU A 572 -11.15 26.63 32.73
C GLU A 572 -10.62 25.20 32.56
N ARG A 573 -11.51 24.20 32.44
CA ARG A 573 -11.11 22.81 32.16
C ARG A 573 -10.44 22.68 30.80
N GLN A 574 -10.95 23.35 29.77
CA GLN A 574 -10.32 23.35 28.44
C GLN A 574 -8.90 23.90 28.49
N SER A 575 -8.69 25.01 29.19
CA SER A 575 -7.35 25.60 29.39
C SER A 575 -6.41 24.63 30.11
N PHE A 576 -6.91 23.91 31.14
CA PHE A 576 -6.16 22.85 31.80
C PHE A 576 -5.79 21.70 30.85
N LEU A 577 -6.74 21.21 30.05
CA LEU A 577 -6.49 20.14 29.08
C LEU A 577 -5.46 20.56 28.01
N THR A 578 -5.48 21.83 27.59
CA THR A 578 -4.47 22.38 26.68
C THR A 578 -3.08 22.38 27.29
N SER A 579 -2.94 22.80 28.56
CA SER A 579 -1.66 22.75 29.27
C SER A 579 -1.17 21.32 29.45
N LEU A 580 -2.06 20.41 29.84
CA LEU A 580 -1.75 18.98 29.96
C LEU A 580 -1.32 18.38 28.62
N ALA A 581 -1.98 18.76 27.52
CA ALA A 581 -1.61 18.34 26.18
C ALA A 581 -0.20 18.82 25.80
N ARG A 582 0.16 20.08 26.10
CA ARG A 582 1.51 20.60 25.86
C ARG A 582 2.58 19.74 26.53
N GLU A 583 2.34 19.33 27.77
CA GLU A 583 3.24 18.44 28.51
C GLU A 583 3.34 17.05 27.87
N ILE A 584 2.20 16.43 27.54
CA ILE A 584 2.14 15.08 26.96
C ILE A 584 2.91 15.02 25.63
N TRP A 585 2.68 16.00 24.76
CA TRP A 585 3.23 16.02 23.41
C TRP A 585 4.59 16.74 23.32
N GLY A 586 5.09 17.28 24.43
CA GLY A 586 6.37 17.99 24.49
C GLY A 586 6.39 19.28 23.66
N VAL A 587 5.24 19.95 23.54
CA VAL A 587 5.11 21.22 22.84
C VAL A 587 5.35 22.34 23.85
N PRO A 588 6.44 23.13 23.74
CA PRO A 588 6.75 24.15 24.73
C PRO A 588 5.61 25.16 24.84
N ALA A 589 5.33 25.69 26.03
CA ALA A 589 4.53 26.92 26.11
C ALA A 589 5.33 28.05 25.46
N ASN A 590 4.68 28.92 24.68
CA ASN A 590 5.38 30.12 24.22
C ASN A 590 5.87 30.91 25.44
N PRO A 591 7.10 31.44 25.43
CA PRO A 591 7.50 32.46 26.39
C PRO A 591 6.60 33.69 26.31
#